data_AF-A0A6G3WTZ1-F1
#
_entry.id   AF-A0A6G3WTZ1-F1
#
_cell.length_a   1.000
_cell.length_b   1.000
_cell.length_c   1.000
_cell.angle_alpha   90.00
_cell.angle_beta   90.00
_cell.angle_gamma   90.00
#
_symmetry.space_group_name_H-M   'P 1'
#
loop_
_entity.id
_entity.type
_entity.pdbx_description
1 polymer ?
#
loop_
_entity_poly.entity_id
_entity_poly.type
_entity_poly.pdbx_seq_one_letter_code
_entity_poly.pdbx_strand_id
1 'polypeptide(L)'
;VAKAAPAAEKAVTYTNDLDGWIKESLAVMAEHGIPGTYEGIHRNIMRESSGNPAAINNWDSNAVKGTPSKGLLQVIDPTFQAYHVPGTSTDSYDPVA
;
A
#
# COMPACT_ATOMS: atom_id res chain seq x y z
N VAL A 1 -15.29 -1.98 -45.17
CA VAL A 1 -14.99 -1.03 -44.07
C VAL A 1 -14.14 -1.75 -43.03
N ALA A 2 -12.87 -1.37 -42.90
CA ALA A 2 -12.01 -1.93 -41.86
C ALA A 2 -12.41 -1.34 -40.50
N LYS A 3 -12.71 -2.21 -39.53
CA LYS A 3 -13.06 -1.84 -38.16
C LYS A 3 -11.78 -1.38 -37.46
N ALA A 4 -11.73 -0.12 -37.03
CA ALA A 4 -10.63 0.40 -36.24
C ALA A 4 -10.51 -0.38 -34.92
N ALA A 5 -9.29 -0.77 -34.56
CA ALA A 5 -8.98 -1.35 -33.26
C ALA A 5 -9.21 -0.29 -32.16
N PRO A 6 -9.62 -0.70 -30.93
CA PRO A 6 -9.74 0.25 -29.83
C PRO A 6 -8.37 0.83 -29.52
N ALA A 7 -8.29 2.16 -29.36
CA ALA A 7 -7.08 2.81 -28.89
C ALA A 7 -6.74 2.25 -27.49
N ALA A 8 -5.50 1.81 -27.31
CA ALA A 8 -5.01 1.37 -26.00
C ALA A 8 -5.19 2.51 -25.00
N GLU A 9 -5.94 2.26 -23.92
CA GLU A 9 -6.07 3.19 -22.81
C GLU A 9 -4.67 3.46 -22.25
N LYS A 10 -4.32 4.74 -22.06
CA LYS A 10 -3.03 5.09 -21.48
C LYS A 10 -2.95 4.50 -20.08
N ALA A 11 -1.91 3.71 -19.80
CA ALA A 11 -1.62 3.24 -18.45
C ALA A 11 -1.57 4.45 -17.52
N VAL A 12 -2.38 4.43 -16.45
CA VAL A 12 -2.26 5.41 -15.37
C VAL A 12 -0.91 5.16 -14.72
N THR A 13 -0.09 6.22 -14.62
CA THR A 13 1.23 6.14 -13.97
C THR A 13 1.21 6.94 -12.69
N TYR A 14 1.61 6.32 -11.58
CA TYR A 14 1.77 6.97 -10.29
C TYR A 14 3.24 7.38 -10.10
N THR A 15 3.47 8.45 -9.34
CA THR A 15 4.83 8.84 -8.94
C THR A 15 5.38 7.82 -7.94
N ASN A 16 6.70 7.62 -7.93
CA ASN A 16 7.33 6.73 -6.96
C ASN A 16 7.70 7.49 -5.68
N ASP A 17 6.68 8.05 -5.03
CA ASP A 17 6.76 8.81 -3.79
C ASP A 17 5.45 8.65 -2.99
N LEU A 18 5.40 9.25 -1.79
CA LEU A 18 4.27 9.10 -0.89
C LEU A 18 2.92 9.50 -1.53
N ASP A 19 2.89 10.57 -2.31
CA ASP A 19 1.67 11.00 -3.00
C ASP A 19 1.22 9.97 -4.05
N GLY A 20 2.16 9.48 -4.85
CA GLY A 20 1.89 8.47 -5.86
C GLY A 20 1.43 7.14 -5.27
N TRP A 21 2.10 6.65 -4.23
CA TRP A 21 1.72 5.42 -3.53
C TRP A 21 0.31 5.51 -2.95
N ILE A 22 -0.04 6.62 -2.29
CA ILE A 22 -1.40 6.80 -1.75
C ILE A 22 -2.44 6.82 -2.87
N LYS A 23 -2.16 7.50 -3.99
CA LYS A 23 -3.07 7.54 -5.15
C LYS A 23 -3.25 6.17 -5.79
N GLU A 24 -2.18 5.39 -5.86
CA GLU A 24 -2.22 4.01 -6.35
C GLU A 24 -3.02 3.11 -5.42
N SER A 25 -2.77 3.14 -4.11
CA SER A 25 -3.57 2.42 -3.11
C SER A 25 -5.04 2.80 -3.18
N LEU A 26 -5.38 4.08 -3.36
CA LEU A 26 -6.78 4.51 -3.52
C LEU A 26 -7.44 3.92 -4.77
N ALA A 27 -6.70 3.76 -5.87
CA ALA A 27 -7.21 3.12 -7.07
C ALA A 27 -7.48 1.63 -6.82
N VAL A 28 -6.52 0.92 -6.23
CA VAL A 28 -6.67 -0.50 -5.83
C VAL A 28 -7.85 -0.69 -4.87
N MET A 29 -7.96 0.17 -3.86
CA MET A 29 -9.07 0.16 -2.91
C MET A 29 -10.42 0.40 -3.60
N ALA A 30 -10.49 1.34 -4.54
CA ALA A 30 -11.71 1.62 -5.30
C ALA A 30 -12.15 0.42 -6.16
N GLU A 31 -11.22 -0.28 -6.81
CA GLU A 31 -11.50 -1.51 -7.57
C GLU A 31 -12.09 -2.62 -6.69
N HIS A 32 -11.68 -2.68 -5.43
CA HIS A 32 -12.16 -3.65 -4.45
C HIS A 32 -13.37 -3.16 -3.63
N GLY A 33 -13.89 -1.97 -3.92
CA GLY A 33 -15.01 -1.38 -3.17
C GLY A 33 -14.66 -1.02 -1.72
N ILE A 34 -13.38 -0.84 -1.40
CA ILE A 34 -12.88 -0.46 -0.09
C ILE A 34 -12.91 1.07 0.02
N PRO A 35 -13.68 1.65 0.96
CA PRO A 35 -13.72 3.09 1.12
C PRO A 35 -12.40 3.60 1.74
N GLY A 36 -11.86 4.67 1.18
CA GLY A 36 -10.64 5.32 1.65
C GLY A 36 -10.57 6.78 1.22
N THR A 37 -9.76 7.57 1.92
CA THR A 37 -9.45 8.94 1.54
C THR A 37 -7.95 9.17 1.59
N TYR A 38 -7.46 10.05 0.72
CA TYR A 38 -6.05 10.43 0.68
C TYR A 38 -5.56 10.87 2.07
N GLU A 39 -6.30 11.77 2.72
CA GLU A 39 -5.91 12.30 4.04
C GLU A 39 -5.97 11.25 5.15
N GLY A 40 -6.89 10.28 5.07
CA GLY A 40 -6.96 9.17 6.01
C GLY A 40 -5.71 8.30 5.96
N ILE A 41 -5.31 7.90 4.74
CA ILE A 41 -4.12 7.09 4.50
C ILE A 41 -2.87 7.89 4.87
N HIS A 42 -2.72 9.12 4.35
CA HIS A 42 -1.60 10.00 4.62
C HIS A 42 -1.38 10.22 6.13
N ARG A 43 -2.46 10.54 6.88
CA ARG A 43 -2.38 10.75 8.34
C ARG A 43 -1.92 9.50 9.09
N ASN A 44 -2.37 8.31 8.67
CA ASN A 44 -1.94 7.06 9.30
C ASN A 44 -0.46 6.81 9.01
N ILE A 45 -0.04 6.89 7.74
CA ILE A 45 1.37 6.71 7.35
C ILE A 45 2.29 7.66 8.13
N MET A 46 1.92 8.94 8.23
CA MET A 46 2.75 9.92 8.95
C MET A 46 2.84 9.64 10.45
N ARG A 47 1.82 9.03 11.06
CA ARG A 47 1.85 8.60 12.47
C ARG A 47 2.69 7.36 12.69
N GLU A 48 2.59 6.39 11.78
CA GLU A 48 3.20 5.08 11.96
C GLU A 48 4.68 5.06 11.54
N SER A 49 5.03 5.67 10.41
CA SER A 49 6.37 5.55 9.81
C SER A 49 7.02 6.86 9.41
N SER A 50 6.30 7.99 9.53
CA SER A 50 6.72 9.28 8.97
C SER A 50 7.00 9.21 7.45
N GLY A 51 6.31 8.32 6.73
CA GLY A 51 6.46 8.14 5.29
C GLY A 51 7.63 7.25 4.86
N ASN A 52 8.29 6.56 5.80
CA ASN A 52 9.39 5.64 5.48
C ASN A 52 8.84 4.23 5.16
N PRO A 53 8.86 3.77 3.90
CA PRO A 53 8.37 2.44 3.56
C PRO A 53 9.23 1.33 4.14
N ALA A 54 10.51 1.60 4.48
CA ALA A 54 11.41 0.63 5.08
C ALA A 54 11.43 0.68 6.62
N ALA A 55 10.45 1.32 7.26
CA ALA A 55 10.37 1.41 8.72
C ALA A 55 10.16 0.02 9.37
N ILE A 56 10.87 -0.24 10.48
CA ILE A 56 10.78 -1.49 11.26
C ILE A 56 10.83 -1.14 12.75
N ASN A 57 9.84 -1.61 13.51
CA ASN A 57 9.87 -1.53 14.96
C ASN A 57 10.57 -2.76 15.56
N ASN A 58 11.70 -2.55 16.24
CA ASN A 58 12.52 -3.64 16.81
C ASN A 58 12.45 -3.71 18.35
N TRP A 59 11.56 -2.97 19.01
CA TRP A 59 11.63 -2.79 20.46
C TRP A 59 10.44 -3.38 21.24
N ASP A 60 9.31 -3.62 20.58
CA ASP A 60 8.10 -4.10 21.24
C ASP A 60 8.06 -5.64 21.41
N SER A 61 6.98 -6.12 22.03
CA SER A 61 6.81 -7.57 22.27
C SER A 61 6.65 -8.40 20.99
N ASN A 62 6.21 -7.81 19.88
CA ASN A 62 6.11 -8.51 18.60
C ASN A 62 7.50 -8.65 17.97
N ALA A 63 8.33 -7.62 18.07
CA ALA A 63 9.74 -7.68 17.69
C ALA A 63 10.50 -8.75 18.49
N VAL A 64 10.29 -8.81 19.82
CA VAL A 64 10.88 -9.84 20.69
C VAL A 64 10.43 -11.25 20.28
N LYS A 65 9.20 -11.41 19.78
CA LYS A 65 8.67 -12.67 19.25
C LYS A 65 9.10 -12.99 17.81
N GLY A 66 9.88 -12.12 17.17
CA GLY A 66 10.37 -12.31 15.80
C GLY A 66 9.41 -11.86 14.70
N THR A 67 8.31 -11.18 15.03
CA THR A 67 7.33 -10.66 14.07
C THR A 67 7.18 -9.14 14.21
N PRO A 68 8.25 -8.36 13.97
CA PRO A 68 8.19 -6.91 14.12
C PRO A 68 7.17 -6.29 13.17
N SER A 69 6.59 -5.16 13.58
CA SER A 69 5.81 -4.27 12.71
C SER A 69 6.72 -3.62 11.66
N LYS A 70 6.23 -3.55 10.41
CA LYS A 70 7.01 -3.08 9.24
C LYS A 70 6.18 -2.18 8.33
N GLY A 71 6.86 -1.47 7.43
CA GLY A 71 6.23 -0.77 6.33
C GLY A 71 5.62 0.57 6.72
N LEU A 72 4.91 1.19 5.77
CA LEU A 72 4.31 2.51 5.93
C LEU A 72 3.28 2.58 7.07
N LEU A 73 2.55 1.49 7.31
CA LEU A 73 1.48 1.39 8.30
C LEU A 73 1.84 0.57 9.55
N GLN A 74 3.11 0.15 9.68
CA GLN A 74 3.62 -0.59 10.85
C GLN A 74 2.76 -1.82 11.23
N VAL A 75 2.41 -2.65 10.24
CA VAL A 75 1.64 -3.89 10.42
C VAL A 75 2.60 -5.07 10.64
N ILE A 76 2.23 -6.02 11.51
CA ILE A 76 2.99 -7.27 11.69
C ILE A 76 2.71 -8.23 10.53
N ASP A 77 3.71 -9.01 10.14
CA ASP A 77 3.64 -9.89 8.96
C ASP A 77 2.42 -10.84 8.95
N PRO A 78 2.05 -11.56 10.03
CA PRO A 78 0.88 -12.44 10.00
C PRO A 78 -0.44 -11.74 9.71
N THR A 79 -0.59 -10.50 10.18
CA THR A 79 -1.79 -9.68 9.92
C THR A 79 -1.79 -9.18 8.49
N PHE A 80 -0.64 -8.74 7.97
CA PHE A 80 -0.51 -8.31 6.59
C PHE A 80 -0.84 -9.46 5.63
N GLN A 81 -0.25 -10.64 5.80
CA GLN A 81 -0.53 -11.80 4.93
C GLN A 81 -2.00 -12.24 4.97
N ALA A 82 -2.72 -12.01 6.08
CA ALA A 82 -4.12 -12.38 6.20
C ALA A 82 -5.09 -11.37 5.54
N TYR A 83 -4.71 -10.10 5.45
CA TYR A 83 -5.64 -9.00 5.13
C TYR A 83 -5.17 -8.06 4.02
N HIS A 84 -3.98 -8.25 3.44
CA HIS A 84 -3.57 -7.49 2.26
C HIS A 84 -4.59 -7.65 1.13
N VAL A 85 -4.67 -6.64 0.26
CA VAL A 85 -5.64 -6.68 -0.84
C VAL A 85 -5.21 -7.74 -1.86
N PRO A 86 -6.05 -8.74 -2.19
CA PRO A 86 -5.66 -9.75 -3.17
C PRO A 86 -5.28 -9.12 -4.51
N GLY A 87 -4.15 -9.53 -5.09
CA GLY A 87 -3.62 -8.96 -6.33
C GLY A 87 -2.57 -7.85 -6.12
N THR A 88 -2.32 -7.40 -4.89
CA THR A 88 -1.15 -6.58 -4.54
C THR A 88 0.06 -7.45 -4.18
N SER A 89 1.21 -6.81 -3.96
CA SER A 89 2.43 -7.48 -3.48
C SER A 89 2.20 -8.17 -2.13
N THR A 90 2.90 -9.28 -1.90
CA THR A 90 2.93 -9.94 -0.58
C THR A 90 4.09 -9.47 0.29
N ASP A 91 4.82 -8.43 -0.14
CA ASP A 91 5.87 -7.78 0.64
C ASP A 91 5.30 -6.61 1.46
N SER A 92 5.39 -6.68 2.79
CA SER A 92 4.94 -5.62 3.70
C SER A 92 5.69 -4.28 3.55
N TYR A 93 6.81 -4.26 2.82
CA TYR A 93 7.54 -3.03 2.49
C TYR A 93 7.09 -2.39 1.18
N ASP A 94 6.27 -3.09 0.40
CA ASP A 94 5.63 -2.51 -0.78
C ASP A 94 4.69 -1.38 -0.31
N PRO A 95 4.85 -0.15 -0.84
CA PRO A 95 4.12 0.99 -0.33
C PRO A 95 2.63 1.03 -0.74
N VAL A 96 2.21 0.15 -1.64
CA VAL A 96 0.83 0.08 -2.16
C VAL A 96 0.02 -1.05 -1.54
N ALA A 97 0.69 -2.11 -1.09
CA ALA A 97 0.09 -3.43 -0.82
C ALA A 97 -0.88 -3.55 0.36
#